data_AF-A0A1A0DHN0-F1
#
_entry.id   AF-A0A1A0DHN0-F1
#
_cell.length_a   1.000
_cell.length_b   1.000
_cell.length_c   1.000
_cell.angle_alpha   90.00
_cell.angle_beta   90.00
_cell.angle_gamma   90.00
#
_symmetry.space_group_name_H-M   'P 1'
#
loop_
_entity.id
_entity.type
_entity.pdbx_description
1 polymer ?
#
loop_
_entity_poly.entity_id
_entity_poly.type
_entity_poly.pdbx_seq_one_letter_code
_entity_poly.pdbx_strand_id
1 'polypeptide(L)'
;MAPQYWIGQQTGFVKGACRKYFSAQLGQVASCMLTKQPVTDMREICAKIEEILPRLRGEDERASAAIYILFNQFVQPDERSAQFAEVYERCCKILSDPSIEALCLHLLFSITPTWPIASQREMLDTYFETRNQKSGLRVPELFEAGMVLSLAERYRGGGDTLQAKALLDFAAVNILHVGPLAMLATDFDPEVAINWRVLLPQASSAGVPEDMPEAGVKASQAGSGPLPAEEVDNEVDQSN
;
A
#
# COMPACT_ATOMS: atom_id res chain seq x y z
N MET A 1 -7.45 13.61 -12.14
CA MET A 1 -5.99 13.47 -12.32
C MET A 1 -5.56 12.11 -11.81
N ALA A 2 -4.70 11.41 -12.55
CA ALA A 2 -4.24 10.09 -12.16
C ALA A 2 -3.27 10.17 -10.95
N PRO A 3 -3.30 9.21 -10.01
CA PRO A 3 -2.53 9.22 -8.76
C PRO A 3 -1.04 9.59 -8.88
N GLN A 4 -0.37 9.09 -9.92
CA GLN A 4 1.05 9.26 -10.16
C GLN A 4 1.52 10.72 -10.28
N TYR A 5 0.60 11.66 -10.53
CA TYR A 5 0.94 13.08 -10.68
C TYR A 5 0.84 13.90 -9.40
N TRP A 6 0.27 13.35 -8.32
CA TRP A 6 0.02 14.12 -7.09
C TRP A 6 0.36 13.37 -5.80
N ILE A 7 0.45 12.04 -5.83
CA ILE A 7 0.64 11.26 -4.60
C ILE A 7 2.00 11.51 -3.93
N GLY A 8 3.04 11.86 -4.70
CA GLY A 8 4.34 12.24 -4.15
C GLY A 8 4.40 13.68 -3.60
N GLN A 9 3.39 14.51 -3.86
CA GLN A 9 3.41 15.94 -3.50
C GLN A 9 2.91 16.16 -2.07
N GLN A 10 3.76 16.77 -1.24
CA GLN A 10 3.44 17.09 0.17
C GLN A 10 2.28 18.09 0.34
N THR A 11 2.07 18.99 -0.63
CA THR A 11 1.11 20.11 -0.51
C THR A 11 -0.32 19.63 -0.23
N GLY A 12 -0.70 18.45 -0.72
CA GLY A 12 -2.01 17.85 -0.48
C GLY A 12 -2.07 16.91 0.74
N PHE A 13 -0.92 16.60 1.36
CA PHE A 13 -0.82 15.66 2.47
C PHE A 13 -1.13 16.36 3.80
N VAL A 14 -2.42 16.50 4.08
CA VAL A 14 -2.97 17.16 5.27
C VAL A 14 -3.91 16.23 6.04
N LYS A 15 -4.28 16.63 7.27
CA LYS A 15 -5.29 15.95 8.07
C LYS A 15 -6.59 15.78 7.26
N GLY A 16 -7.18 14.60 7.28
CA GLY A 16 -8.35 14.20 6.50
C GLY A 16 -8.04 13.70 5.08
N ALA A 17 -6.80 13.85 4.59
CA ALA A 17 -6.39 13.35 3.28
C ALA A 17 -5.56 12.05 3.34
N CYS A 18 -5.12 11.63 4.52
CA CYS A 18 -4.13 10.55 4.66
C CYS A 18 -4.63 9.22 4.07
N ARG A 19 -5.89 8.85 4.31
CA ARG A 19 -6.52 7.65 3.70
C ARG A 19 -6.60 7.69 2.19
N LYS A 20 -6.79 8.89 1.61
CA LYS A 20 -6.80 9.06 0.15
C LYS A 20 -5.42 8.79 -0.44
N TYR A 21 -4.35 9.26 0.23
CA TYR A 21 -2.98 8.95 -0.17
C TYR A 21 -2.67 7.46 -0.02
N PHE A 22 -3.07 6.84 1.09
CA PHE A 22 -2.87 5.40 1.28
C PHE A 22 -3.59 4.57 0.22
N SER A 23 -4.87 4.89 -0.06
CA SER A 23 -5.66 4.27 -1.14
C SER A 23 -4.96 4.38 -2.50
N ALA A 24 -4.43 5.57 -2.80
CA ALA A 24 -3.71 5.83 -4.04
C ALA A 24 -2.40 5.04 -4.14
N GLN A 25 -1.66 4.90 -3.03
CA GLN A 25 -0.42 4.12 -2.97
C GLN A 25 -0.70 2.64 -3.17
N LEU A 26 -1.72 2.10 -2.48
CA LEU A 26 -2.19 0.74 -2.71
C LEU A 26 -2.58 0.53 -4.18
N GLY A 27 -3.27 1.48 -4.81
CA GLY A 27 -3.58 1.40 -6.24
C GLY A 27 -2.34 1.25 -7.12
N GLN A 28 -1.27 1.98 -6.83
CA GLN A 28 0.00 1.84 -7.55
C GLN A 28 0.69 0.51 -7.26
N VAL A 29 0.69 0.04 -6.02
CA VAL A 29 1.26 -1.27 -5.67
C VAL A 29 0.50 -2.39 -6.38
N ALA A 30 -0.84 -2.35 -6.41
CA ALA A 30 -1.65 -3.32 -7.15
C ALA A 30 -1.30 -3.31 -8.64
N SER A 31 -1.22 -2.14 -9.28
CA SER A 31 -0.79 -2.01 -10.67
C SER A 31 0.62 -2.53 -10.91
N CYS A 32 1.55 -2.29 -9.99
CA CYS A 32 2.91 -2.84 -10.04
C CYS A 32 2.89 -4.38 -9.99
N MET A 33 2.12 -4.96 -9.08
CA MET A 33 2.02 -6.42 -8.96
C MET A 33 1.39 -7.07 -10.19
N LEU A 34 0.39 -6.43 -10.81
CA LEU A 34 -0.33 -6.95 -11.98
C LEU A 34 0.38 -6.70 -13.31
N THR A 35 1.04 -5.55 -13.46
CA THR A 35 1.53 -5.06 -14.77
C THR A 35 2.97 -4.58 -14.76
N LYS A 36 3.68 -4.72 -13.63
CA LYS A 36 5.07 -4.26 -13.44
C LYS A 36 5.27 -2.75 -13.66
N GLN A 37 4.20 -1.96 -13.52
CA GLN A 37 4.31 -0.50 -13.53
C GLN A 37 5.10 0.01 -12.31
N PRO A 38 5.93 1.06 -12.48
CA PRO A 38 6.68 1.63 -11.37
C PRO A 38 5.75 2.31 -10.35
N VAL A 39 6.18 2.30 -9.09
CA VAL A 39 5.52 3.02 -7.99
C VAL A 39 6.12 4.42 -7.87
N THR A 40 5.32 5.41 -7.51
CA THR A 40 5.78 6.79 -7.31
C THR A 40 6.71 6.87 -6.09
N ASP A 41 7.76 7.69 -6.20
CA ASP A 41 8.61 8.05 -5.08
C ASP A 41 7.81 8.83 -4.02
N MET A 42 7.83 8.34 -2.78
CA MET A 42 7.11 8.92 -1.64
C MET A 42 8.05 9.45 -0.55
N ARG A 43 9.35 9.66 -0.83
CA ARG A 43 10.33 10.18 0.14
C ARG A 43 9.87 11.51 0.76
N GLU A 44 9.36 12.42 -0.06
CA GLU A 44 8.83 13.69 0.44
C GLU A 44 7.62 13.47 1.37
N ILE A 45 6.70 12.57 1.02
CA ILE A 45 5.57 12.23 1.89
C ILE A 45 6.05 11.60 3.20
N CYS A 46 7.04 10.72 3.15
CA CYS A 46 7.61 10.11 4.36
C CYS A 46 8.23 11.17 5.27
N ALA A 47 9.02 12.10 4.73
CA ALA A 47 9.55 13.22 5.51
C ALA A 47 8.43 14.06 6.15
N LYS A 48 7.32 14.28 5.43
CA LYS A 48 6.15 14.97 5.99
C LYS A 48 5.47 14.18 7.10
N ILE A 49 5.36 12.85 6.96
CA ILE A 49 4.81 11.96 7.99
C ILE A 49 5.66 12.06 9.26
N GLU A 50 6.99 12.02 9.16
CA GLU A 50 7.88 12.17 10.33
C GLU A 50 7.59 13.46 11.12
N GLU A 51 7.30 14.57 10.42
CA GLU A 51 6.94 15.86 11.04
C GLU A 51 5.57 15.82 11.74
N ILE A 52 4.53 15.28 11.07
CA ILE A 52 3.14 15.45 11.51
C ILE A 52 2.58 14.29 12.31
N LEU A 53 3.15 13.08 12.19
CA LEU A 53 2.67 11.86 12.85
C LEU A 53 2.45 12.03 14.35
N PRO A 54 3.30 12.75 15.12
CA PRO A 54 3.06 12.97 16.54
C PRO A 54 1.72 13.64 16.90
N ARG A 55 1.13 14.37 15.95
CA ARG A 55 -0.09 15.16 16.11
C ARG A 55 -1.32 14.51 15.47
N LEU A 56 -1.13 13.52 14.60
CA LEU A 56 -2.23 12.78 13.98
C LEU A 56 -2.88 11.83 14.98
N ARG A 57 -4.17 11.59 14.82
CA ARG A 57 -4.91 10.63 15.65
C ARG A 57 -5.89 9.83 14.81
N GLY A 58 -6.19 8.61 15.26
CA GLY A 58 -7.24 7.79 14.69
C GLY A 58 -6.90 7.35 13.26
N GLU A 59 -7.83 7.58 12.34
CA GLU A 59 -7.76 7.08 10.96
C GLU A 59 -6.59 7.67 10.15
N ASP A 60 -6.33 8.97 10.31
CA ASP A 60 -5.20 9.62 9.63
C ASP A 60 -3.85 9.14 10.16
N GLU A 61 -3.77 8.84 11.46
CA GLU A 61 -2.56 8.30 12.10
C GLU A 61 -2.24 6.90 11.56
N ARG A 62 -3.24 6.03 11.48
CA ARG A 62 -3.08 4.67 10.91
C ARG A 62 -2.72 4.72 9.44
N ALA A 63 -3.42 5.51 8.63
CA ALA A 63 -3.12 5.65 7.20
C ALA A 63 -1.70 6.19 6.97
N SER A 64 -1.26 7.18 7.74
CA SER A 64 0.09 7.73 7.65
C SER A 64 1.15 6.71 8.06
N ALA A 65 0.92 5.99 9.18
CA ALA A 65 1.81 4.92 9.60
C ALA A 65 1.94 3.83 8.52
N ALA A 66 0.83 3.47 7.87
CA ALA A 66 0.83 2.45 6.83
C ALA A 66 1.57 2.91 5.56
N ILE A 67 1.36 4.16 5.12
CA ILE A 67 2.13 4.75 4.00
C ILE A 67 3.64 4.69 4.28
N TYR A 68 4.03 5.10 5.49
CA TYR A 68 5.43 5.18 5.90
C TYR A 68 6.10 3.80 5.89
N ILE A 69 5.47 2.80 6.54
CA ILE A 69 5.99 1.44 6.54
C ILE A 69 6.06 0.91 5.11
N LEU A 70 4.98 1.05 4.35
CA LEU A 70 4.87 0.49 3.01
C LEU A 70 6.01 0.99 2.12
N PHE A 71 6.19 2.32 2.03
CA PHE A 71 7.24 2.88 1.18
C PHE A 71 8.64 2.45 1.62
N ASN A 72 8.97 2.58 2.90
CA ASN A 72 10.32 2.28 3.40
C ASN A 72 10.69 0.79 3.33
N GLN A 73 9.70 -0.11 3.22
CA GLN A 73 9.92 -1.54 2.99
C GLN A 73 10.10 -1.89 1.51
N PHE A 74 9.66 -1.01 0.58
CA PHE A 74 9.82 -1.22 -0.86
C PHE A 74 11.13 -0.70 -1.44
N VAL A 75 11.79 0.26 -0.77
CA VAL A 75 13.04 0.88 -1.22
C VAL A 75 14.27 0.22 -0.60
N GLN A 76 15.44 0.42 -1.21
CA GLN A 76 16.70 -0.07 -0.65
C GLN A 76 17.02 0.61 0.70
N PRO A 77 17.78 -0.04 1.60
CA PRO A 77 18.02 0.48 2.95
C PRO A 77 18.62 1.89 3.03
N ASP A 78 19.42 2.28 2.03
CA ASP A 78 20.03 3.60 1.88
C ASP A 78 19.07 4.67 1.32
N GLU A 79 17.98 4.24 0.67
CA GLU A 79 16.91 5.11 0.18
C GLU A 79 15.78 5.32 1.20
N ARG A 80 15.86 4.64 2.36
CA ARG A 80 14.90 4.81 3.46
C ARG A 80 14.97 6.22 4.04
N SER A 81 13.88 6.58 4.72
CA SER A 81 13.72 7.86 5.39
C SER A 81 14.75 8.01 6.52
N ALA A 82 15.21 9.23 6.76
CA ALA A 82 16.31 9.50 7.69
C ALA A 82 16.01 9.06 9.13
N GLN A 83 14.76 9.14 9.58
CA GLN A 83 14.36 8.75 10.94
C GLN A 83 13.70 7.35 10.98
N PHE A 84 14.00 6.50 9.99
CA PHE A 84 13.34 5.21 9.81
C PHE A 84 13.28 4.36 11.08
N ALA A 85 14.41 4.16 11.77
CA ALA A 85 14.45 3.26 12.92
C ALA A 85 13.47 3.67 14.05
N GLU A 86 13.41 4.96 14.39
CA GLU A 86 12.52 5.45 15.46
C GLU A 86 11.06 5.49 15.02
N VAL A 87 10.81 6.04 13.83
CA VAL A 87 9.45 6.25 13.32
C VAL A 87 8.79 4.93 12.94
N TYR A 88 9.55 3.95 12.44
CA TYR A 88 9.07 2.61 12.15
C TYR A 88 8.47 1.93 13.38
N GLU A 89 9.20 1.92 14.51
CA GLU A 89 8.71 1.32 15.76
C GLU A 89 7.42 1.98 16.26
N ARG A 90 7.33 3.30 16.12
CA ARG A 90 6.10 4.04 16.42
C ARG A 90 4.96 3.62 15.50
N CYS A 91 5.21 3.52 14.20
CA CYS A 91 4.22 3.09 13.20
C CYS A 91 3.74 1.66 13.48
N CYS A 92 4.63 0.74 13.86
CA CYS A 92 4.28 -0.61 14.26
C CYS A 92 3.34 -0.62 15.47
N LYS A 93 3.59 0.22 16.48
CA LYS A 93 2.69 0.38 17.63
C LYS A 93 1.33 0.96 17.26
N ILE A 94 1.28 1.92 16.33
CA ILE A 94 0.01 2.49 15.83
C ILE A 94 -0.84 1.42 15.13
N LEU A 95 -0.18 0.48 14.45
CA LEU A 95 -0.80 -0.56 13.63
C LEU A 95 -0.87 -1.93 14.35
N SER A 96 -0.64 -1.98 15.66
CA SER A 96 -0.77 -3.21 16.44
C SER A 96 -2.21 -3.67 16.58
N ASP A 97 -3.15 -2.72 16.56
CA ASP A 97 -4.57 -2.98 16.71
C ASP A 97 -5.23 -3.33 15.36
N PRO A 98 -6.28 -4.18 15.37
CA PRO A 98 -7.03 -4.54 14.18
C PRO A 98 -7.51 -3.30 13.40
N SER A 99 -7.01 -3.14 12.17
CA SER A 99 -7.45 -2.11 11.22
C SER A 99 -7.20 -2.53 9.78
N ILE A 100 -7.92 -1.94 8.82
CA ILE A 100 -7.76 -2.27 7.39
C ILE A 100 -6.39 -1.85 6.90
N GLU A 101 -5.87 -0.72 7.38
CA GLU A 101 -4.52 -0.24 7.11
C GLU A 101 -3.47 -1.29 7.54
N ALA A 102 -3.56 -1.80 8.77
CA ALA A 102 -2.68 -2.86 9.26
C ALA A 102 -2.86 -4.17 8.49
N LEU A 103 -4.11 -4.58 8.21
CA LEU A 103 -4.40 -5.82 7.49
C LEU A 103 -3.83 -5.81 6.06
N CYS A 104 -3.86 -4.66 5.38
CA CYS A 104 -3.20 -4.51 4.07
C CYS A 104 -1.68 -4.75 4.16
N LEU A 105 -1.01 -4.22 5.19
CA LEU A 105 0.42 -4.48 5.40
C LEU A 105 0.70 -5.95 5.73
N HIS A 106 -0.10 -6.54 6.62
CA HIS A 106 -0.02 -7.97 6.94
C HIS A 106 -0.14 -8.82 5.67
N LEU A 107 -1.10 -8.52 4.81
CA LEU A 107 -1.31 -9.20 3.54
C LEU A 107 -0.08 -9.08 2.62
N LEU A 108 0.43 -7.85 2.45
CA LEU A 108 1.56 -7.54 1.56
C LEU A 108 2.87 -8.20 2.03
N PHE A 109 3.13 -8.18 3.34
CA PHE A 109 4.33 -8.77 3.95
C PHE A 109 4.16 -10.24 4.33
N SER A 110 3.04 -10.88 3.99
CA SER A 110 2.74 -12.28 4.31
C SER A 110 2.79 -12.59 5.81
N ILE A 111 2.38 -11.64 6.64
CA ILE A 111 2.34 -11.78 8.09
C ILE A 111 0.93 -12.20 8.50
N THR A 112 0.80 -13.34 9.18
CA THR A 112 -0.48 -13.74 9.79
C THR A 112 -0.78 -12.85 11.01
N PRO A 113 -1.93 -12.15 11.05
CA PRO A 113 -2.30 -11.35 12.22
C PRO A 113 -2.49 -12.24 13.46
N THR A 114 -2.00 -11.77 14.61
CA THR A 114 -2.18 -12.45 15.91
C THR A 114 -3.52 -12.14 16.57
N TRP A 115 -4.30 -11.23 15.98
CA TRP A 115 -5.63 -10.85 16.45
C TRP A 115 -6.60 -12.03 16.43
N PRO A 116 -7.64 -12.08 17.29
CA PRO A 116 -8.70 -13.07 17.17
C PRO A 116 -9.33 -13.07 15.76
N ILE A 117 -9.70 -14.26 15.26
CA ILE A 117 -10.36 -14.40 13.94
C ILE A 117 -11.65 -13.55 13.89
N ALA A 118 -12.42 -13.56 14.98
CA ALA A 118 -13.64 -12.75 15.12
C ALA A 118 -13.38 -11.24 14.93
N SER A 119 -12.27 -10.72 15.47
CA SER A 119 -11.91 -9.30 15.32
C SER A 119 -11.53 -8.95 13.88
N GLN A 120 -10.85 -9.85 13.16
CA GLN A 120 -10.59 -9.66 11.73
C GLN A 120 -11.89 -9.70 10.92
N ARG A 121 -12.81 -10.60 11.26
CA ARG A 121 -14.12 -10.70 10.60
C ARG A 121 -14.95 -9.43 10.78
N GLU A 122 -15.15 -8.99 12.01
CA GLU A 122 -15.91 -7.77 12.34
C GLU A 122 -15.33 -6.53 11.63
N MET A 123 -14.01 -6.40 11.61
CA MET A 123 -13.33 -5.33 10.91
C MET A 123 -13.61 -5.37 9.40
N LEU A 124 -13.54 -6.55 8.77
CA LEU A 124 -13.82 -6.68 7.33
C LEU A 124 -15.29 -6.41 7.02
N ASP A 125 -16.22 -6.91 7.82
CA ASP A 125 -17.65 -6.64 7.66
C ASP A 125 -17.92 -5.13 7.71
N THR A 126 -17.40 -4.46 8.75
CA THR A 126 -17.49 -2.99 8.90
C THR A 126 -16.88 -2.26 7.70
N TYR A 127 -15.75 -2.73 7.19
CA TYR A 127 -15.13 -2.15 6.00
C TYR A 127 -16.02 -2.27 4.76
N PHE A 128 -16.57 -3.44 4.47
CA PHE A 128 -17.41 -3.63 3.28
C PHE A 128 -18.71 -2.81 3.34
N GLU A 129 -19.25 -2.57 4.53
CA GLU A 129 -20.41 -1.68 4.75
C GLU A 129 -20.06 -0.19 4.55
N THR A 130 -18.87 0.23 5.00
CA THR A 130 -18.51 1.66 5.09
C THR A 130 -17.59 2.15 3.97
N ARG A 131 -16.95 1.27 3.19
CA ARG A 131 -15.96 1.61 2.15
C ARG A 131 -16.48 2.63 1.13
N ASN A 132 -17.79 2.66 0.87
CA ASN A 132 -18.41 3.57 -0.10
C ASN A 132 -18.65 4.99 0.42
N GLN A 133 -18.39 5.25 1.70
CA GLN A 133 -18.58 6.56 2.30
C GLN A 133 -17.50 7.55 1.86
N LYS A 134 -17.82 8.85 1.89
CA LYS A 134 -16.94 9.93 1.41
C LYS A 134 -15.57 9.99 2.13
N SER A 135 -15.51 9.58 3.40
CA SER A 135 -14.29 9.50 4.22
C SER A 135 -13.76 8.07 4.39
N GLY A 136 -14.39 7.09 3.73
CA GLY A 136 -13.99 5.69 3.79
C GLY A 136 -12.64 5.46 3.14
N LEU A 137 -11.90 4.48 3.66
CA LEU A 137 -10.72 3.96 2.98
C LEU A 137 -11.16 3.17 1.74
N ARG A 138 -10.48 3.37 0.61
CA ARG A 138 -10.75 2.65 -0.64
C ARG A 138 -9.58 1.75 -0.98
N VAL A 139 -9.72 0.47 -0.63
CA VAL A 139 -8.70 -0.53 -0.97
C VAL A 139 -8.95 -1.04 -2.39
N PRO A 140 -7.92 -1.20 -3.24
CA PRO A 140 -8.06 -1.85 -4.54
C PRO A 140 -8.65 -3.27 -4.43
N GLU A 141 -9.48 -3.67 -5.41
CA GLU A 141 -10.17 -4.97 -5.43
C GLU A 141 -9.22 -6.17 -5.24
N LEU A 142 -8.00 -6.10 -5.79
CA LEU A 142 -6.96 -7.11 -5.58
C LEU A 142 -6.68 -7.36 -4.09
N PHE A 143 -6.54 -6.28 -3.31
CA PHE A 143 -6.27 -6.37 -1.88
C PHE A 143 -7.54 -6.63 -1.09
N GLU A 144 -8.71 -6.14 -1.50
CA GLU A 144 -9.97 -6.55 -0.89
C GLU A 144 -10.17 -8.07 -0.97
N ALA A 145 -9.97 -8.65 -2.15
CA ALA A 145 -10.04 -10.09 -2.35
C ALA A 145 -8.96 -10.80 -1.51
N GLY A 146 -7.73 -10.28 -1.51
CA GLY A 146 -6.65 -10.86 -0.72
C GLY A 146 -6.92 -10.84 0.79
N MET A 147 -7.50 -9.77 1.33
CA MET A 147 -7.90 -9.70 2.74
C MET A 147 -8.97 -10.74 3.08
N VAL A 148 -9.98 -10.93 2.20
CA VAL A 148 -11.00 -11.96 2.40
C VAL A 148 -10.40 -13.37 2.32
N LEU A 149 -9.52 -13.62 1.35
CA LEU A 149 -8.81 -14.90 1.23
C LEU A 149 -7.92 -15.16 2.45
N SER A 150 -7.29 -14.13 3.01
CA SER A 150 -6.51 -14.26 4.24
C SER A 150 -7.38 -14.68 5.42
N LEU A 151 -8.63 -14.19 5.50
CA LEU A 151 -9.56 -14.60 6.55
C LEU A 151 -10.07 -16.03 6.31
N ALA A 152 -10.36 -16.38 5.06
CA ALA A 152 -10.73 -17.73 4.67
C ALA A 152 -9.65 -18.75 5.06
N GLU A 153 -8.38 -18.42 4.82
CA GLU A 153 -7.24 -19.25 5.25
C GLU A 153 -7.20 -19.46 6.76
N ARG A 154 -7.49 -18.42 7.55
CA ARG A 154 -7.52 -18.55 9.02
C ARG A 154 -8.65 -19.45 9.49
N TYR A 155 -9.83 -19.38 8.88
CA TYR A 155 -10.93 -20.31 9.17
C TYR A 155 -10.59 -21.75 8.78
N ARG A 156 -10.01 -21.94 7.58
CA ARG A 156 -9.55 -23.25 7.11
C ARG A 156 -8.52 -23.85 8.06
N GLY A 157 -7.49 -23.09 8.44
CA GLY A 157 -6.46 -23.52 9.39
C GLY A 157 -7.01 -23.77 10.81
N GLY A 158 -8.16 -23.18 11.16
CA GLY A 158 -8.91 -23.47 12.38
C GLY A 158 -9.89 -24.65 12.28
N GLY A 159 -10.01 -25.29 11.11
CA GLY A 159 -10.91 -26.41 10.84
C GLY A 159 -12.34 -26.02 10.45
N ASP A 160 -12.66 -24.72 10.38
CA ASP A 160 -13.98 -24.23 9.96
C ASP A 160 -14.02 -24.05 8.43
N THR A 161 -14.11 -25.18 7.75
CA THR A 161 -14.08 -25.24 6.27
C THR A 161 -15.32 -24.64 5.63
N LEU A 162 -16.46 -24.62 6.34
CA LEU A 162 -17.70 -24.01 5.86
C LEU A 162 -17.56 -22.48 5.78
N GLN A 163 -17.01 -21.84 6.82
CA GLN A 163 -16.74 -20.40 6.79
C GLN A 163 -15.67 -20.04 5.76
N ALA A 164 -14.61 -20.86 5.64
CA ALA A 164 -13.60 -20.67 4.61
C ALA A 164 -14.22 -20.66 3.20
N LYS A 165 -15.05 -21.67 2.89
CA LYS A 165 -15.75 -21.77 1.60
C LYS A 165 -16.68 -20.58 1.35
N ALA A 166 -17.47 -20.18 2.35
CA ALA A 166 -18.39 -19.05 2.22
C ALA A 166 -17.66 -17.74 1.89
N LEU A 167 -16.47 -17.52 2.46
CA LEU A 167 -15.64 -16.35 2.17
C LEU A 167 -15.04 -16.40 0.76
N LEU A 168 -14.63 -17.58 0.29
CA LEU A 168 -14.17 -17.75 -1.10
C LEU A 168 -15.28 -17.43 -2.11
N ASP A 169 -16.49 -17.95 -1.86
CA ASP A 169 -17.66 -17.66 -2.69
C ASP A 169 -18.02 -16.17 -2.67
N PHE A 170 -17.99 -15.55 -1.48
CA PHE A 170 -18.21 -14.12 -1.34
C PHE A 170 -17.22 -13.31 -2.18
N ALA A 171 -15.92 -13.63 -2.12
CA ALA A 171 -14.89 -12.92 -2.85
C ALA A 171 -15.05 -13.08 -4.38
N ALA A 172 -15.34 -14.29 -4.85
CA ALA A 172 -15.53 -14.60 -6.27
C ALA A 172 -16.75 -13.88 -6.88
N VAL A 173 -17.81 -13.71 -6.07
CA VAL A 173 -19.08 -13.13 -6.53
C VAL A 173 -19.15 -11.62 -6.33
N ASN A 174 -18.48 -11.03 -5.33
CA ASN A 174 -18.74 -9.64 -4.93
C ASN A 174 -17.53 -8.70 -4.98
N ILE A 175 -16.33 -9.22 -5.23
CA ILE A 175 -15.10 -8.40 -5.15
C ILE A 175 -14.35 -8.38 -6.47
N LEU A 176 -13.83 -9.53 -6.89
CA LEU A 176 -12.92 -9.59 -8.03
C LEU A 176 -13.32 -10.72 -8.98
N HIS A 177 -13.82 -10.35 -10.15
CA HIS A 177 -14.35 -11.30 -11.13
C HIS A 177 -13.25 -11.84 -12.05
N VAL A 178 -12.30 -12.59 -11.47
CA VAL A 178 -11.20 -13.21 -12.21
C VAL A 178 -11.30 -14.74 -12.18
N GLY A 179 -10.92 -15.37 -13.29
CA GLY A 179 -10.95 -16.84 -13.44
C GLY A 179 -10.27 -17.60 -12.30
N PRO A 180 -9.04 -17.22 -11.86
CA PRO A 180 -8.37 -17.90 -10.75
C PRO A 180 -9.16 -17.92 -9.44
N LEU A 181 -9.89 -16.84 -9.12
CA LEU A 181 -10.69 -16.78 -7.89
C LEU A 181 -11.94 -17.65 -7.99
N ALA A 182 -12.61 -17.65 -9.15
CA ALA A 182 -13.77 -18.51 -9.40
C ALA A 182 -13.39 -20.00 -9.36
N MET A 183 -12.24 -20.36 -9.92
CA MET A 183 -11.69 -21.72 -9.83
C MET A 183 -11.38 -22.11 -8.40
N LEU A 184 -10.66 -21.26 -7.65
CA LEU A 184 -10.35 -21.52 -6.25
C LEU A 184 -11.61 -21.72 -5.40
N ALA A 185 -12.66 -20.94 -5.64
CA ALA A 185 -13.93 -21.07 -4.93
C ALA A 185 -14.69 -22.35 -5.32
N THR A 186 -14.60 -22.79 -6.59
CA THR A 186 -15.29 -23.99 -7.08
C THR A 186 -14.59 -25.27 -6.61
N ASP A 187 -13.27 -25.31 -6.77
CA ASP A 187 -12.42 -26.48 -6.51
C ASP A 187 -11.78 -26.40 -5.10
N PHE A 188 -12.48 -25.80 -4.14
CA PHE A 188 -11.96 -25.62 -2.79
C PHE A 188 -11.68 -26.97 -2.11
N ASP A 189 -10.40 -27.21 -1.82
CA ASP A 189 -9.92 -28.34 -1.04
C ASP A 189 -9.50 -27.85 0.37
N PRO A 190 -10.15 -28.32 1.46
CA PRO A 190 -9.82 -27.89 2.81
C PRO A 190 -8.41 -28.30 3.26
N GLU A 191 -7.81 -29.30 2.63
CA GLU A 191 -6.44 -29.76 2.94
C GLU A 191 -5.36 -28.85 2.31
N VAL A 192 -5.74 -27.99 1.36
CA VAL A 192 -4.82 -27.09 0.65
C VAL A 192 -4.90 -25.67 1.23
N ALA A 193 -3.74 -25.09 1.54
CA ALA A 193 -3.66 -23.71 2.02
C ALA A 193 -4.15 -22.72 0.96
N ILE A 194 -4.99 -21.77 1.39
CA ILE A 194 -5.48 -20.67 0.57
C ILE A 194 -4.39 -19.59 0.51
N ASN A 195 -3.89 -19.31 -0.69
CA ASN A 195 -2.92 -18.26 -0.92
C ASN A 195 -3.51 -17.18 -1.85
N TRP A 196 -3.60 -15.94 -1.36
CA TRP A 196 -4.15 -14.85 -2.16
C TRP A 196 -3.32 -14.49 -3.40
N ARG A 197 -2.03 -14.85 -3.44
CA ARG A 197 -1.16 -14.56 -4.58
C ARG A 197 -1.53 -15.31 -5.85
N VAL A 198 -2.43 -16.30 -5.78
CA VAL A 198 -3.01 -16.94 -6.98
C VAL A 198 -3.76 -15.95 -7.88
N LEU A 199 -4.14 -14.77 -7.34
CA LEU A 199 -4.77 -13.68 -8.08
C LEU A 199 -3.78 -12.90 -8.96
N LEU A 200 -2.47 -13.06 -8.74
CA LEU A 200 -1.44 -12.38 -9.51
C LEU A 200 -1.11 -13.16 -10.79
N PRO A 201 -0.73 -12.48 -11.88
CA PRO A 201 -0.20 -13.14 -13.07
C PRO A 201 1.00 -14.00 -12.71
N GLN A 202 0.94 -15.28 -13.08
CA GLN A 202 2.08 -16.18 -12.94
C GLN A 202 3.18 -15.74 -13.91
N ALA A 203 4.41 -15.62 -13.43
CA ALA A 203 5.54 -15.36 -14.31
C ALA A 203 5.63 -16.51 -15.31
N SER A 204 5.48 -16.22 -16.60
CA SER A 204 5.80 -17.18 -17.66
C SER A 204 7.23 -17.66 -17.41
N SER A 205 7.41 -18.96 -17.19
CA SER A 205 8.68 -19.56 -16.81
C SER A 205 9.75 -19.33 -17.89
N ALA A 206 10.50 -18.26 -17.74
CA ALA A 206 11.78 -18.03 -18.38
C ALA A 206 12.69 -17.33 -17.36
N GLY A 207 13.43 -18.14 -16.59
CA GLY A 207 14.56 -17.72 -15.77
C GLY A 207 14.23 -16.85 -14.54
N VAL A 208 14.01 -17.50 -13.40
CA VAL A 208 13.97 -16.87 -12.07
C VAL A 208 15.40 -16.87 -11.49
N PRO A 209 15.80 -15.80 -10.80
CA PRO A 209 16.20 -15.99 -9.40
C PRO A 209 15.17 -15.36 -8.48
N GLU A 210 14.88 -16.08 -7.39
CA GLU A 210 14.04 -15.67 -6.28
C GLU A 210 14.69 -14.44 -5.64
N ASP A 211 14.27 -13.26 -6.05
CA ASP A 211 14.37 -12.06 -5.25
C ASP A 211 13.24 -11.13 -5.68
N MET A 212 12.69 -10.39 -4.71
CA MET A 212 11.66 -9.40 -4.95
C MET A 212 12.05 -8.51 -6.14
N PRO A 213 11.09 -8.10 -7.00
CA PRO A 213 11.42 -7.17 -8.06
C PRO A 213 11.90 -5.86 -7.42
N GLU A 214 13.14 -5.47 -7.70
CA GLU A 214 13.61 -4.10 -7.52
C GLU A 214 12.63 -3.19 -8.25
N ALA A 215 11.73 -2.55 -7.49
CA ALA A 215 10.84 -1.55 -8.03
C ALA A 215 11.71 -0.34 -8.37
N GLY A 216 12.04 -0.17 -9.65
CA GLY A 216 12.73 1.02 -10.14
C GLY A 216 11.92 2.26 -9.80
N VAL A 217 12.26 2.92 -8.69
CA VAL A 217 11.72 4.21 -8.28
C VAL A 217 12.19 5.23 -9.30
N LYS A 218 11.29 5.77 -10.13
CA LYS A 218 11.66 6.89 -11.00
C LYS A 218 11.80 8.14 -10.15
N ALA A 219 13.04 8.59 -9.96
CA ALA A 219 13.31 9.95 -9.51
C ALA A 219 12.69 10.94 -10.52
N SER A 220 11.81 11.81 -10.04
CA SER A 220 11.25 12.89 -10.85
C SER A 220 12.36 13.91 -11.13
N GLN A 221 12.82 14.01 -12.38
CA GLN A 221 13.67 15.11 -12.81
C GLN A 221 12.84 16.40 -12.79
N ALA A 222 12.98 17.19 -11.73
CA ALA A 222 12.63 18.59 -11.77
C ALA A 222 13.66 19.29 -12.69
N GLY A 223 13.19 19.75 -13.84
CA GLY A 223 13.99 20.54 -14.76
C GLY A 223 14.50 21.82 -14.08
N SER A 224 15.81 21.89 -13.84
CA SER A 224 16.50 23.15 -13.63
C SER A 224 16.48 23.91 -14.96
N GLY A 225 15.52 24.81 -15.10
CA GLY A 225 15.60 25.87 -16.12
C GLY A 225 16.79 26.77 -15.81
N PRO A 226 17.56 27.23 -16.81
CA PRO A 226 18.66 28.14 -16.59
C PRO A 226 18.13 29.50 -16.15
N LEU A 227 18.68 30.03 -15.06
CA LEU A 227 18.53 31.42 -14.64
C LEU A 227 19.09 32.36 -15.72
N PRO A 228 18.50 33.54 -15.92
CA PRO A 228 18.95 34.50 -16.93
C PRO A 228 20.29 35.12 -16.52
N ALA A 229 21.16 35.32 -17.51
CA ALA A 229 22.36 36.13 -17.36
C ALA A 229 21.95 37.59 -17.13
N GLU A 230 22.34 38.14 -15.98
CA GLU A 230 22.34 39.59 -15.78
C GLU A 230 23.41 40.22 -16.68
N GLU A 231 22.98 41.09 -17.57
CA GLU A 231 23.79 42.10 -18.21
C GLU A 231 24.32 43.03 -17.11
N VAL A 232 25.64 43.15 -17.01
CA VAL A 232 26.28 44.28 -16.35
C VAL A 232 27.17 44.96 -17.38
N ASP A 233 26.61 46.04 -17.94
CA ASP A 233 27.35 47.11 -18.60
C ASP A 233 28.52 47.57 -17.73
N ASN A 234 29.70 47.66 -18.33
CA ASN A 234 30.79 48.48 -17.80
C ASN A 234 31.41 49.23 -18.97
N GLU A 235 30.83 50.40 -19.25
CA GLU A 235 31.46 51.47 -20.02
C GLU A 235 32.23 52.41 -19.07
N VAL A 236 33.52 52.53 -19.38
CA VAL A 236 34.31 53.79 -19.46
C VAL A 236 34.91 54.43 -18.20
N ASP A 237 36.24 54.54 -18.28
CA ASP A 237 37.20 55.55 -17.78
C ASP A 237 37.01 56.21 -16.41
N GLN A 238 38.09 56.21 -15.62
CA GLN A 238 38.95 57.41 -15.48
C GLN A 238 40.23 57.15 -14.66
N SER A 239 41.36 57.57 -15.23
CA SER A 239 42.50 58.25 -14.59
C SER A 239 43.41 57.48 -13.62
N ASN A 240 44.60 57.06 -14.07
CA ASN A 240 45.88 57.78 -13.83
C ASN A 240 47.05 57.11 -14.59
#